data_AF-V5YMJ3-F1
#
_entry.id   AF-V5YMJ3-F1
#
_cell.length_a   1.000
_cell.length_b   1.000
_cell.length_c   1.000
_cell.angle_alpha   90.00
_cell.angle_beta   90.00
_cell.angle_gamma   90.00
#
_symmetry.space_group_name_H-M   'P 1'
#
loop_
_entity.id
_entity.type
_entity.pdbx_description
1 polymer ?
#
loop_
_entity_poly.entity_id
_entity_poly.type
_entity_poly.pdbx_seq_one_letter_code
_entity_poly.pdbx_strand_id
1 'polypeptide(L)'
;MKFLIVLAVATATVAFPLASEEAIEVQTAWNAVKDNQADMLYAVFKDYPEIQDKFPAFASQDLEAIKNSEAFTSHAKRIFGQLSSIFDQIGVDSNEEEIKASLERIGETHRNRNATKEDFGKFRNALTKYVASRVTWNENLAAAWNKTFDGIFEIIFSKLAE
;
A
#
# COMPACT_ATOMS: atom_id res chain seq x y z
N MET A 1 16.69 -35.97 38.89
CA MET A 1 16.61 -34.50 38.96
C MET A 1 16.19 -34.00 37.60
N LYS A 2 15.11 -33.22 37.56
CA LYS A 2 14.48 -32.66 36.36
C LYS A 2 15.36 -31.53 35.81
N PHE A 3 15.67 -31.54 34.52
CA PHE A 3 16.08 -30.33 33.80
C PHE A 3 15.02 -30.07 32.73
N LEU A 4 14.20 -29.06 33.00
CA LEU A 4 13.15 -28.56 32.11
C LEU A 4 13.82 -27.75 31.00
N ILE A 5 13.82 -28.28 29.77
CA ILE A 5 13.98 -27.48 28.57
C ILE A 5 12.62 -26.84 28.32
N VAL A 6 12.42 -25.61 28.80
CA VAL A 6 11.31 -24.78 28.33
C VAL A 6 11.80 -24.10 27.07
N LEU A 7 11.53 -24.78 25.94
CA LEU A 7 11.62 -24.22 24.61
C LEU A 7 10.62 -23.05 24.57
N ALA A 8 11.13 -21.83 24.56
CA ALA A 8 10.32 -20.66 24.28
C ALA A 8 9.84 -20.80 22.82
N VAL A 9 8.62 -21.30 22.64
CA VAL A 9 7.90 -21.17 21.38
C VAL A 9 7.55 -19.69 21.29
N ALA A 10 8.43 -18.92 20.66
CA ALA A 10 8.04 -17.66 20.07
C ALA A 10 7.04 -18.04 18.98
N THR A 11 5.75 -17.95 19.30
CA THR A 11 4.74 -17.82 18.26
C THR A 11 5.14 -16.56 17.50
N ALA A 12 5.72 -16.74 16.32
CA ALA A 12 5.81 -15.67 15.35
C ALA A 12 4.37 -15.37 14.93
N THR A 13 3.65 -14.64 15.78
CA THR A 13 2.54 -13.82 15.32
C THR A 13 3.18 -12.93 14.28
N VAL A 14 2.76 -13.08 13.03
CA VAL A 14 3.17 -12.20 11.95
C VAL A 14 2.46 -10.87 12.21
N ALA A 15 2.91 -10.20 13.26
CA ALA A 15 2.49 -8.86 13.62
C ALA A 15 2.95 -7.96 12.48
N PHE A 16 2.08 -7.04 12.07
CA PHE A 16 2.44 -6.08 11.03
C PHE A 16 3.62 -5.28 11.61
N PRO A 17 4.86 -5.43 11.13
CA PRO A 17 6.04 -5.39 12.00
C PRO A 17 6.49 -3.96 12.38
N LEU A 18 5.64 -2.95 12.25
CA LEU A 18 5.98 -1.56 12.53
C LEU A 18 5.90 -1.31 14.03
N ALA A 19 6.99 -0.79 14.60
CA ALA A 19 6.93 -0.18 15.92
C ALA A 19 5.99 1.05 15.86
N SER A 20 5.35 1.38 16.98
CA SER A 20 4.38 2.49 17.04
C SER A 20 5.00 3.82 16.58
N GLU A 21 6.28 4.08 16.83
CA GLU A 21 6.98 5.27 16.34
C GLU A 21 7.15 5.29 14.82
N GLU A 22 7.52 4.16 14.20
CA GLU A 22 7.62 4.02 12.74
C GLU A 22 6.24 4.21 12.07
N ALA A 23 5.19 3.67 12.70
CA ALA A 23 3.81 3.84 12.24
C ALA A 23 3.39 5.32 12.24
N ILE A 24 3.72 6.08 13.30
CA ILE A 24 3.42 7.52 13.39
C ILE A 24 4.13 8.31 12.29
N GLU A 25 5.39 8.00 11.98
CA GLU A 25 6.13 8.66 10.89
C GLU A 25 5.44 8.42 9.54
N VAL A 26 5.08 7.16 9.25
CA VAL A 26 4.38 6.79 8.00
C VAL A 26 3.01 7.44 7.91
N GLN A 27 2.24 7.44 9.00
CA GLN A 27 0.93 8.10 9.07
C GLN A 27 1.05 9.61 8.87
N THR A 28 2.08 10.25 9.44
CA THR A 28 2.33 11.69 9.26
C THR A 28 2.62 12.01 7.79
N ALA A 29 3.46 11.20 7.14
CA ALA A 29 3.74 11.36 5.71
C ALA A 29 2.49 11.12 4.84
N TRP A 30 1.69 10.12 5.19
CA TRP A 30 0.43 9.82 4.49
C TRP A 30 -0.61 10.93 4.65
N ASN A 31 -0.78 11.48 5.85
CA ASN A 31 -1.71 12.56 6.14
C ASN A 31 -1.42 13.83 5.34
N ALA A 32 -0.17 14.07 4.95
CA ALA A 32 0.20 15.20 4.09
C ALA A 32 -0.30 15.06 2.64
N VAL A 33 -0.66 13.84 2.20
CA VAL A 33 -0.99 13.55 0.80
C VAL A 33 -2.35 12.90 0.57
N LYS A 34 -2.98 12.33 1.61
CA LYS A 34 -4.15 11.44 1.46
C LYS A 34 -5.37 12.07 0.80
N ASP A 35 -5.49 13.40 0.84
CA ASP A 35 -6.57 14.16 0.19
C ASP A 35 -6.28 14.55 -1.28
N ASN A 36 -5.08 14.24 -1.78
CA ASN A 36 -4.66 14.52 -3.15
C ASN A 36 -4.77 13.26 -4.03
N GLN A 37 -5.89 12.54 -3.93
CA GLN A 37 -6.02 11.20 -4.53
C GLN A 37 -5.86 11.22 -6.06
N ALA A 38 -6.47 12.20 -6.74
CA ALA A 38 -6.38 12.30 -8.20
C ALA A 38 -4.94 12.54 -8.65
N ASP A 39 -4.20 13.42 -7.97
CA ASP A 39 -2.80 13.70 -8.27
C ASP A 39 -1.90 12.48 -8.04
N MET A 40 -2.17 11.68 -7.01
CA MET A 40 -1.48 10.41 -6.78
C MET A 40 -1.74 9.42 -7.91
N LEU A 41 -2.99 9.25 -8.36
CA LEU A 41 -3.30 8.34 -9.47
C LEU A 41 -2.65 8.82 -10.77
N TYR A 42 -2.69 10.13 -11.01
CA TYR A 42 -2.04 10.75 -12.16
C TYR A 42 -0.54 10.48 -12.16
N ALA A 43 0.14 10.61 -11.01
CA ALA A 43 1.56 10.31 -10.90
C ALA A 43 1.88 8.85 -11.20
N VAL A 44 1.05 7.91 -10.71
CA VAL A 44 1.19 6.47 -11.02
C VAL A 44 1.07 6.20 -12.52
N PHE A 45 0.00 6.69 -13.17
CA PHE A 45 -0.22 6.46 -14.59
C PHE A 45 0.81 7.18 -15.47
N LYS A 46 1.31 8.33 -15.03
CA LYS A 46 2.35 9.07 -15.74
C LYS A 46 3.71 8.37 -15.71
N ASP A 47 4.11 7.82 -14.56
CA ASP A 47 5.36 7.09 -14.44
C ASP A 47 5.27 5.68 -15.06
N TYR A 48 4.07 5.07 -15.06
CA TYR A 48 3.82 3.72 -15.60
C TYR A 48 2.52 3.65 -16.42
N PRO A 49 2.53 4.07 -17.70
CA PRO A 49 1.36 4.03 -18.57
C PRO A 49 0.75 2.62 -18.74
N GLU A 50 1.56 1.57 -18.64
CA GLU A 50 1.09 0.19 -18.68
C GLU A 50 0.18 -0.18 -17.51
N ILE A 51 0.26 0.55 -16.38
CA ILE A 51 -0.69 0.42 -15.27
C ILE A 51 -2.03 1.02 -15.69
N GLN A 52 -2.04 2.19 -16.34
CA GLN A 52 -3.29 2.82 -16.84
C GLN A 52 -4.04 1.88 -17.78
N ASP A 53 -3.33 1.21 -18.68
CA ASP A 53 -3.92 0.29 -19.66
C ASP A 53 -4.59 -0.94 -19.04
N LYS A 54 -4.32 -1.25 -17.77
CA LYS A 54 -5.03 -2.30 -17.01
C LYS A 54 -6.39 -1.85 -16.49
N PHE A 55 -6.74 -0.57 -16.61
CA PHE A 55 -8.04 -0.03 -16.22
C PHE A 55 -8.90 0.22 -17.47
N PRO A 56 -9.91 -0.63 -17.76
CA PRO A 56 -10.71 -0.48 -18.99
C PRO A 56 -11.37 0.89 -19.19
N ALA A 57 -11.66 1.60 -18.09
CA ALA A 57 -12.23 2.94 -18.14
C ALA A 57 -11.25 4.03 -18.61
N PHE A 58 -9.94 3.76 -18.58
CA PHE A 58 -8.87 4.72 -18.87
C PHE A 58 -7.86 4.23 -19.91
N ALA A 59 -7.89 2.95 -20.26
CA ALA A 59 -6.99 2.34 -21.22
C ALA A 59 -6.97 3.10 -22.55
N SER A 60 -5.77 3.36 -23.08
CA SER A 60 -5.54 4.12 -24.32
C SER A 60 -6.08 5.56 -24.36
N GLN A 61 -6.61 6.10 -23.26
CA GLN A 61 -7.02 7.50 -23.18
C GLN A 61 -5.81 8.40 -22.89
N ASP A 62 -5.83 9.62 -23.41
CA ASP A 62 -4.84 10.64 -23.06
C ASP A 62 -4.97 11.01 -21.58
N LEU A 63 -3.92 10.74 -20.79
CA LEU A 63 -3.89 11.02 -19.36
C LEU A 63 -4.17 12.51 -19.06
N GLU A 64 -3.66 13.42 -19.88
CA GLU A 64 -3.87 14.86 -19.70
C GLU A 64 -5.33 15.27 -19.92
N ALA A 65 -6.03 14.57 -20.80
CA ALA A 65 -7.45 14.81 -21.07
C ALA A 65 -8.36 14.28 -19.95
N ILE A 66 -7.95 13.22 -19.23
CA ILE A 66 -8.83 12.50 -18.28
C ILE A 66 -8.57 12.83 -16.82
N LYS A 67 -7.41 13.41 -16.47
CA LYS A 67 -6.99 13.61 -15.07
C LYS A 67 -7.95 14.43 -14.21
N ASN A 68 -8.75 15.30 -14.84
CA ASN A 68 -9.74 16.15 -14.17
C ASN A 68 -11.19 15.62 -14.34
N SER A 69 -11.38 14.44 -14.93
CA SER A 69 -12.70 13.86 -15.11
C SER A 69 -13.25 13.27 -13.82
N GLU A 70 -14.58 13.27 -13.68
CA GLU A 70 -15.25 12.68 -12.51
C GLU A 70 -14.93 11.19 -12.38
N ALA A 71 -14.86 10.46 -13.50
CA ALA A 71 -14.51 9.05 -13.52
C ALA A 71 -13.11 8.80 -12.93
N PHE A 72 -12.13 9.62 -13.31
CA PHE A 72 -10.76 9.53 -12.81
C PHE A 72 -10.69 9.84 -11.32
N THR A 73 -11.30 10.95 -10.88
CA THR A 73 -11.35 11.33 -9.46
C THR A 73 -12.05 10.28 -8.62
N SER A 74 -13.18 9.72 -9.10
CA SER A 74 -13.93 8.68 -8.40
C SER A 74 -13.11 7.39 -8.24
N HIS A 75 -12.38 7.00 -9.29
CA HIS A 75 -11.51 5.83 -9.21
C HIS A 75 -10.33 6.04 -8.25
N ALA A 76 -9.68 7.20 -8.30
CA ALA A 76 -8.61 7.56 -7.39
C ALA A 76 -9.06 7.50 -5.91
N LYS A 77 -10.25 8.04 -5.59
CA LYS A 77 -10.84 7.97 -4.25
C LYS A 77 -11.02 6.53 -3.76
N ARG A 78 -11.40 5.59 -4.63
CA ARG A 78 -11.56 4.18 -4.25
C ARG A 78 -10.23 3.53 -3.88
N ILE A 79 -9.18 3.76 -4.68
CA ILE A 79 -7.85 3.19 -4.43
C ILE A 79 -7.28 3.77 -3.13
N PHE A 80 -7.18 5.09 -3.05
CA PHE A 80 -6.48 5.73 -1.93
C PHE A 80 -7.32 5.82 -0.66
N GLY A 81 -8.66 5.70 -0.76
CA GLY A 81 -9.52 5.46 0.40
C GLY A 81 -9.26 4.10 1.03
N GLN A 82 -9.13 3.03 0.23
CA GLN A 82 -8.76 1.70 0.74
C GLN A 82 -7.33 1.68 1.30
N LEU A 83 -6.40 2.43 0.70
CA LEU A 83 -5.05 2.56 1.25
C LEU A 83 -5.06 3.36 2.56
N SER A 84 -5.85 4.43 2.65
CA SER A 84 -5.99 5.21 3.88
C SER A 84 -6.55 4.39 5.03
N SER A 85 -7.55 3.52 4.78
CA SER A 85 -8.08 2.67 5.83
C SER A 85 -7.03 1.73 6.43
N ILE A 86 -6.05 1.31 5.64
CA ILE A 86 -4.92 0.49 6.11
C ILE A 86 -3.93 1.38 6.87
N PHE A 87 -3.47 2.48 6.27
CA PHE A 87 -2.45 3.37 6.84
C PHE A 87 -2.91 4.00 8.16
N ASP A 88 -4.19 4.34 8.30
CA ASP A 88 -4.75 4.90 9.53
C ASP A 88 -4.79 3.87 10.68
N GLN A 89 -4.65 2.57 10.38
CA GLN A 89 -4.73 1.48 11.36
C GLN A 89 -3.38 0.83 11.69
N ILE A 90 -2.30 1.09 10.93
CA ILE A 90 -0.97 0.47 11.18
C ILE A 90 -0.42 0.87 12.57
N GLY A 91 0.35 -0.03 13.17
CA GLY A 91 0.97 0.18 14.49
C GLY A 91 -0.01 0.05 15.67
N VAL A 92 -1.22 -0.47 15.43
CA VAL A 92 -2.23 -0.78 16.45
C VAL A 92 -2.50 -2.29 16.44
N ASP A 93 -1.94 -3.02 17.43
CA ASP A 93 -1.98 -4.48 17.50
C ASP A 93 -3.40 -5.06 17.41
N SER A 94 -4.40 -4.40 18.00
CA SER A 94 -5.79 -4.87 17.97
C SER A 94 -6.44 -4.83 16.58
N ASN A 95 -5.80 -4.16 15.60
CA ASN A 95 -6.33 -4.02 14.24
C ASN A 95 -5.66 -4.99 13.24
N GLU A 96 -4.67 -5.80 13.68
CA GLU A 96 -3.87 -6.63 12.77
C GLU A 96 -4.70 -7.61 11.94
N GLU A 97 -5.67 -8.30 12.55
CA GLU A 97 -6.53 -9.24 11.84
C GLU A 97 -7.41 -8.55 10.79
N GLU A 98 -7.92 -7.35 11.09
CA GLU A 98 -8.74 -6.55 10.16
C GLU A 98 -7.92 -6.05 8.97
N ILE A 99 -6.69 -5.55 9.24
CA ILE A 99 -5.75 -5.14 8.20
C ILE A 99 -5.39 -6.33 7.32
N LYS A 100 -5.04 -7.48 7.92
CA LYS A 100 -4.71 -8.71 7.19
C LYS A 100 -5.86 -9.15 6.28
N ALA A 101 -7.08 -9.23 6.80
CA ALA A 101 -8.26 -9.60 6.00
C ALA A 101 -8.51 -8.62 4.84
N SER A 102 -8.24 -7.32 5.06
CA SER A 102 -8.34 -6.32 3.99
C SER A 102 -7.27 -6.49 2.92
N LEU A 103 -6.03 -6.78 3.30
CA LEU A 103 -4.93 -7.02 2.38
C LEU A 103 -5.09 -8.32 1.59
N GLU A 104 -5.57 -9.39 2.22
CA GLU A 104 -5.90 -10.66 1.54
C GLU A 104 -6.93 -10.43 0.43
N ARG A 105 -8.02 -9.71 0.75
CA ARG A 105 -9.05 -9.32 -0.23
C ARG A 105 -8.50 -8.45 -1.36
N ILE A 106 -7.53 -7.57 -1.08
CA ILE A 106 -6.83 -6.82 -2.13
C ILE A 106 -6.09 -7.79 -3.06
N GLY A 107 -5.34 -8.76 -2.51
CA GLY A 107 -4.65 -9.78 -3.31
C GLY A 107 -5.61 -10.58 -4.20
N GLU A 108 -6.70 -11.10 -3.64
CA GLU A 108 -7.71 -11.87 -4.37
C GLU A 108 -8.35 -11.07 -5.51
N THR A 109 -8.77 -9.83 -5.23
CA THR A 109 -9.43 -8.97 -6.23
C THR A 109 -8.49 -8.55 -7.35
N HIS A 110 -7.20 -8.37 -7.08
CA HIS A 110 -6.20 -8.00 -8.08
C HIS A 110 -5.70 -9.21 -8.87
N ARG A 111 -5.71 -10.41 -8.28
CA ARG A 111 -5.49 -11.67 -9.00
C ARG A 111 -6.53 -11.86 -10.10
N ASN A 112 -7.81 -11.65 -9.80
CA ASN A 112 -8.90 -11.72 -10.78
C ASN A 112 -8.78 -10.67 -11.91
N ARG A 113 -7.89 -9.69 -11.76
CA ARG A 113 -7.59 -8.64 -12.75
C ARG A 113 -6.24 -8.86 -13.45
N ASN A 114 -5.59 -10.00 -13.22
CA ASN A 114 -4.26 -10.33 -13.75
C ASN A 114 -3.19 -9.28 -13.37
N ALA A 115 -3.29 -8.71 -12.17
CA ALA A 115 -2.22 -7.89 -11.62
C ALA A 115 -1.06 -8.79 -11.19
N THR A 116 0.16 -8.33 -11.42
CA THR A 116 1.40 -9.05 -11.09
C THR A 116 2.11 -8.39 -9.92
N LYS A 117 3.06 -9.09 -9.29
CA LYS A 117 3.94 -8.50 -8.26
C LYS A 117 4.70 -7.29 -8.81
N GLU A 118 5.04 -7.31 -10.11
CA GLU A 118 5.70 -6.19 -10.80
C GLU A 118 4.79 -4.96 -10.85
N ASP A 119 3.48 -5.13 -11.15
CA ASP A 119 2.52 -4.02 -11.15
C ASP A 119 2.42 -3.35 -9.78
N PHE A 120 2.38 -4.15 -8.70
CA PHE A 120 2.41 -3.62 -7.33
C PHE A 120 3.73 -2.90 -7.03
N GLY A 121 4.87 -3.44 -7.47
CA GLY A 121 6.18 -2.79 -7.32
C GLY A 121 6.26 -1.43 -8.00
N LYS A 122 5.73 -1.32 -9.23
CA LYS A 122 5.61 -0.05 -9.96
C LYS A 122 4.69 0.94 -9.26
N PHE A 123 3.53 0.49 -8.78
CA PHE A 123 2.62 1.32 -7.98
C PHE A 123 3.31 1.89 -6.74
N ARG A 124 4.02 1.05 -5.96
CA ARG A 124 4.81 1.50 -4.80
C ARG A 124 5.85 2.54 -5.22
N ASN A 125 6.61 2.29 -6.29
CA ASN A 125 7.64 3.23 -6.73
C ASN A 125 7.09 4.62 -7.02
N ALA A 126 6.04 4.71 -7.85
CA ALA A 126 5.43 5.99 -8.21
C ALA A 126 4.79 6.68 -6.98
N LEU A 127 4.11 5.93 -6.12
CA LEU A 127 3.52 6.48 -4.90
C LEU A 127 4.59 6.99 -3.93
N THR A 128 5.66 6.22 -3.69
CA THR A 128 6.80 6.64 -2.85
C THR A 128 7.41 7.93 -3.39
N LYS A 129 7.68 8.02 -4.70
CA LYS A 129 8.21 9.24 -5.33
C LYS A 129 7.26 10.42 -5.14
N TYR A 130 5.96 10.20 -5.28
CA TYR A 130 4.94 11.23 -5.06
C TYR A 130 4.95 11.74 -3.61
N VAL A 131 4.94 10.84 -2.62
CA VAL A 131 4.95 11.21 -1.20
C VAL A 131 6.25 11.91 -0.82
N ALA A 132 7.41 11.35 -1.23
CA ALA A 132 8.72 11.91 -0.95
C ALA A 132 8.91 13.33 -1.49
N SER A 133 8.21 13.70 -2.57
CA SER A 133 8.24 15.07 -3.12
C SER A 133 7.41 16.10 -2.33
N ARG A 134 6.62 15.67 -1.33
CA ARG A 134 5.66 16.52 -0.59
C ARG A 134 5.93 16.62 0.90
N VAL A 135 6.90 15.84 1.40
CA VAL A 135 7.29 15.83 2.80
C VAL A 135 8.81 15.87 2.91
N THR A 136 9.33 16.20 4.08
CA THR A 136 10.76 16.03 4.36
C THR A 136 11.07 14.54 4.41
N TRP A 137 11.64 14.02 3.33
CA TRP A 137 11.97 12.60 3.19
C TRP A 137 13.38 12.32 3.71
N ASN A 138 13.50 11.64 4.86
CA ASN A 138 14.77 11.25 5.46
C ASN A 138 14.93 9.72 5.49
N GLU A 139 16.07 9.24 5.97
CA GLU A 139 16.38 7.80 6.00
C GLU A 139 15.43 7.00 6.91
N ASN A 140 15.00 7.57 8.03
CA ASN A 140 14.05 6.92 8.95
C ASN A 140 12.69 6.69 8.30
N LEU A 141 12.11 7.76 7.73
CA LEU A 141 10.84 7.68 7.03
C LEU A 141 10.94 6.74 5.82
N ALA A 142 12.05 6.77 5.09
CA ALA A 142 12.28 5.85 3.98
C ALA A 142 12.29 4.38 4.45
N ALA A 143 12.97 4.07 5.55
CA ALA A 143 13.02 2.73 6.13
C ALA A 143 11.64 2.28 6.62
N ALA A 144 10.94 3.11 7.40
CA ALA A 144 9.61 2.82 7.91
C ALA A 144 8.60 2.61 6.76
N TRP A 145 8.60 3.51 5.77
CA TRP A 145 7.73 3.40 4.59
C TRP A 145 7.97 2.11 3.81
N ASN A 146 9.24 1.75 3.60
CA ASN A 146 9.58 0.52 2.90
C ASN A 146 9.13 -0.71 3.66
N LYS A 147 9.37 -0.75 4.97
CA LYS A 147 8.91 -1.81 5.87
C LYS A 147 7.38 -1.96 5.85
N THR A 148 6.64 -0.85 5.83
CA THR A 148 5.18 -0.87 5.66
C THR A 148 4.78 -1.55 4.36
N PHE A 149 5.35 -1.15 3.23
CA PHE A 149 5.01 -1.75 1.94
C PHE A 149 5.44 -3.22 1.82
N ASP A 150 6.57 -3.59 2.43
CA ASP A 150 7.02 -4.98 2.45
C ASP A 150 6.01 -5.87 3.19
N GLY A 151 5.50 -5.43 4.36
CA GLY A 151 4.44 -6.14 5.09
C GLY A 151 3.10 -6.17 4.33
N ILE A 152 2.70 -5.05 3.70
CA ILE A 152 1.51 -4.99 2.82
C ILE A 152 1.64 -6.03 1.69
N PHE A 153 2.79 -6.05 1.02
CA PHE A 153 3.03 -6.91 -0.14
C PHE A 153 3.20 -8.36 0.22
N GLU A 154 3.78 -8.70 1.37
CA GLU A 154 3.84 -10.07 1.86
C GLU A 154 2.44 -10.70 1.90
N ILE A 155 1.48 -10.01 2.52
CA ILE A 155 0.10 -10.50 2.64
C ILE A 155 -0.62 -10.50 1.30
N ILE A 156 -0.57 -9.39 0.53
CA ILE A 156 -1.21 -9.32 -0.80
C ILE A 156 -0.67 -10.42 -1.72
N PHE A 157 0.65 -10.63 -1.75
CA PHE A 157 1.29 -11.59 -2.64
C PHE A 157 1.03 -13.03 -2.27
N SER A 158 0.72 -13.32 -0.99
CA SER A 158 0.23 -14.64 -0.58
C SER A 158 -1.09 -15.00 -1.29
N LYS A 159 -1.93 -14.01 -1.61
CA LYS A 159 -3.22 -14.20 -2.31
C LYS A 159 -3.20 -13.87 -3.80
N LEU A 160 -2.08 -13.34 -4.30
CA LEU A 160 -1.90 -13.04 -5.72
C LEU A 160 -1.43 -14.25 -6.55
N ALA A 161 -0.74 -15.20 -5.91
CA ALA A 161 -0.11 -16.35 -6.55
C ALA A 161 -0.87 -17.69 -6.37
N GLU A 162 -1.95 -17.70 -5.59
CA GLU A 162 -2.85 -18.85 -5.40
C GLU A 162 -3.81 -19.04 -6.59
#